data_AF-A0A6H0CYZ3-F1
#
_entry.id   AF-A0A6H0CYZ3-F1
#
_cell.length_a   1.000
_cell.length_b   1.000
_cell.length_c   1.000
_cell.angle_alpha   90.00
_cell.angle_beta   90.00
_cell.angle_gamma   90.00
#
_symmetry.space_group_name_H-M   'P 1'
#
loop_
_entity.id
_entity.type
_entity.pdbx_description
1 polymer ?
#
loop_
_entity_poly.entity_id
_entity_poly.type
_entity_poly.pdbx_seq_one_letter_code
_entity_poly.pdbx_strand_id
1 'polypeptide(L)'
;MRTEREHRTGLGAVSVLKARGTVDADNAGRLSAALAAHLADAERAGEHPLLDLTEAHLACAAALRALAAPTGALARAGRALHVVQPRPHVRETLAEAGLPGIRAHADLTTALRALDSGETPPTEPGTVPTAPRPTHR
;
A
#
# COMPACT_ATOMS: atom_id res chain seq x y z
N MET A 1 -1.49 7.47 -19.05
CA MET A 1 -0.81 6.60 -18.06
C MET A 1 -0.57 5.21 -18.64
N ARG A 2 0.50 4.52 -18.21
CA ARG A 2 0.82 3.12 -18.55
C ARG A 2 1.09 2.32 -17.27
N THR A 3 0.82 1.02 -17.31
CA THR A 3 1.17 0.08 -16.25
C THR A 3 1.98 -1.08 -16.80
N GLU A 4 2.99 -1.52 -16.05
CA GLU A 4 3.87 -2.63 -16.41
C GLU A 4 4.00 -3.57 -15.22
N ARG A 5 3.97 -4.87 -15.46
CA ARG A 5 4.12 -5.89 -14.41
C ARG A 5 5.49 -6.51 -14.50
N GLU A 6 6.14 -6.63 -13.35
CA GLU A 6 7.45 -7.24 -13.21
C GLU A 6 7.41 -8.23 -12.05
N HIS A 7 7.77 -9.49 -12.33
CA HIS A 7 7.91 -10.52 -11.31
C HIS A 7 9.39 -10.62 -10.96
N ARG A 8 9.73 -10.50 -9.67
CA ARG A 8 11.12 -10.62 -9.20
C ARG A 8 11.26 -11.86 -8.35
N THR A 9 11.60 -12.97 -9.00
CA THR A 9 11.81 -14.27 -8.36
C THR A 9 13.05 -14.35 -7.45
N GLY A 10 13.96 -13.37 -7.50
CA GLY A 10 15.19 -13.34 -6.70
C GLY A 10 15.13 -12.56 -5.38
N LEU A 11 13.99 -11.96 -5.00
CA LEU A 11 13.86 -11.05 -3.84
C LEU A 11 12.79 -11.49 -2.84
N GLY A 12 12.55 -12.81 -2.71
CA GLY A 12 11.33 -13.34 -2.09
C GLY A 12 10.16 -13.24 -3.06
N ALA A 13 9.12 -14.07 -2.92
CA ALA A 13 7.98 -14.10 -3.83
C ALA A 13 7.28 -12.74 -3.90
N VAL A 14 7.70 -11.87 -4.82
CA VAL A 14 7.32 -10.46 -4.89
C VAL A 14 6.97 -10.12 -6.33
N SER A 15 5.83 -9.47 -6.51
CA SER A 15 5.40 -8.96 -7.81
C SER A 15 5.13 -7.46 -7.77
N VAL A 16 5.69 -6.75 -8.75
CA VAL A 16 5.70 -5.30 -8.83
C VAL A 16 4.80 -4.86 -9.97
N LEU A 17 3.84 -3.98 -9.67
CA LEU A 17 3.12 -3.20 -10.65
C LEU A 17 3.76 -1.80 -10.72
N LYS A 18 4.32 -1.45 -11.86
CA LYS A 18 4.87 -0.12 -12.13
C LYS A 18 3.81 0.74 -12.80
N ALA A 19 3.51 1.90 -12.22
CA ALA A 19 2.68 2.91 -12.87
C ALA A 19 3.56 4.06 -13.39
N ARG A 20 3.30 4.50 -14.62
CA ARG A 20 4.06 5.58 -15.27
C ARG A 20 3.13 6.66 -15.84
N GLY A 21 3.53 7.91 -15.66
CA GLY A 21 2.82 9.10 -16.12
C GLY A 21 1.72 9.58 -15.17
N THR A 22 0.92 10.53 -15.64
CA THR A 22 -0.13 11.16 -14.84
C THR A 22 -1.40 10.33 -14.78
N VAL A 23 -1.90 10.13 -13.57
CA VAL A 23 -3.20 9.53 -13.25
C VAL A 23 -4.17 10.64 -12.89
N ASP A 24 -5.22 10.78 -13.69
CA ASP A 24 -6.29 11.78 -13.54
C ASP A 24 -7.66 11.07 -13.50
N ALA A 25 -8.74 11.84 -13.56
CA ALA A 25 -10.09 11.29 -13.51
C ALA A 25 -10.41 10.38 -14.72
N ASP A 26 -9.87 10.68 -15.90
CA ASP A 26 -10.15 9.96 -17.14
C ASP A 26 -9.49 8.58 -17.17
N ASN A 27 -8.33 8.44 -16.51
CA ASN A 27 -7.56 7.21 -16.54
C ASN A 27 -7.46 6.48 -15.18
N ALA A 28 -7.98 7.04 -14.10
CA ALA A 28 -8.05 6.42 -12.77
C ALA A 28 -8.70 5.03 -12.79
N GLY A 29 -9.77 4.83 -13.57
CA GLY A 29 -10.41 3.53 -13.71
C GLY A 29 -9.48 2.45 -14.28
N ARG A 30 -8.57 2.82 -15.20
CA ARG A 30 -7.59 1.89 -15.78
C ARG A 30 -6.53 1.48 -14.76
N LEU A 31 -6.08 2.41 -13.92
CA LEU A 31 -5.18 2.10 -12.81
C LEU A 31 -5.84 1.13 -11.83
N SER A 32 -7.10 1.41 -11.43
CA SER A 32 -7.84 0.54 -10.51
C SER A 32 -7.97 -0.89 -11.03
N ALA A 33 -8.36 -1.05 -12.31
CA ALA A 33 -8.48 -2.37 -12.93
C ALA A 33 -7.14 -3.10 -13.03
N ALA A 34 -6.07 -2.40 -13.44
CA ALA A 34 -4.73 -2.99 -13.52
C ALA A 34 -4.22 -3.44 -12.14
N LEU A 35 -4.47 -2.64 -11.10
CA LEU A 35 -4.12 -2.94 -9.71
C LEU A 35 -4.94 -4.12 -9.18
N ALA A 36 -6.26 -4.14 -9.37
CA ALA A 36 -7.11 -5.24 -8.94
C ALA A 36 -6.65 -6.57 -9.55
N ALA A 37 -6.37 -6.60 -10.86
CA ALA A 37 -5.87 -7.79 -11.51
C ALA A 37 -4.48 -8.19 -10.99
N HIS A 38 -3.60 -7.23 -10.67
CA HIS A 38 -2.27 -7.50 -10.14
C HIS A 38 -2.35 -8.15 -8.75
N LEU A 39 -3.22 -7.63 -7.89
CA LEU A 39 -3.45 -8.19 -6.55
C LEU A 39 -3.99 -9.63 -6.64
N ALA A 40 -4.93 -9.88 -7.54
CA ALA A 40 -5.49 -11.22 -7.74
C ALA A 40 -4.46 -12.22 -8.30
N ASP A 41 -3.57 -11.78 -9.19
CA ASP A 41 -2.47 -12.61 -9.68
C ASP A 41 -1.45 -12.90 -8.58
N ALA A 42 -1.05 -11.88 -7.82
CA ALA A 42 -0.13 -12.03 -6.70
C ALA A 42 -0.70 -12.95 -5.60
N GLU A 43 -1.99 -12.83 -5.30
CA GLU A 43 -2.68 -13.73 -4.35
C GLU A 43 -2.65 -15.19 -4.83
N ARG A 44 -2.97 -15.44 -6.11
CA ARG A 44 -2.90 -16.78 -6.69
C ARG A 44 -1.49 -17.37 -6.70
N ALA A 45 -0.48 -16.53 -6.88
CA ALA A 45 0.93 -16.93 -6.89
C ALA A 45 1.56 -17.02 -5.48
N GLY A 46 0.85 -16.60 -4.43
CA GLY A 46 1.41 -16.51 -3.08
C GLY A 46 2.49 -15.42 -2.95
N GLU A 47 2.45 -14.41 -3.81
CA GLU A 47 3.42 -13.31 -3.85
C GLU A 47 2.95 -12.10 -3.02
N HIS A 48 3.92 -11.28 -2.61
CA HIS A 48 3.71 -9.97 -1.99
C HIS A 48 3.62 -8.87 -3.05
N PRO A 49 2.46 -8.21 -3.23
CA PRO A 49 2.31 -7.19 -4.25
C PRO A 49 2.93 -5.85 -3.82
N LEU A 50 3.69 -5.26 -4.74
CA LEU A 50 4.22 -3.90 -4.66
C LEU A 50 3.63 -3.03 -5.77
N LEU A 51 3.40 -1.76 -5.47
CA LEU A 51 3.06 -0.72 -6.44
C LEU A 51 4.20 0.32 -6.49
N ASP A 52 4.88 0.40 -7.61
CA ASP A 52 5.93 1.38 -7.86
C ASP A 52 5.32 2.63 -8.52
N LEU A 53 5.40 3.76 -7.81
CA LEU A 53 4.90 5.06 -8.24
C LEU A 53 6.03 6.05 -8.57
N THR A 54 7.27 5.59 -8.72
CA THR A 54 8.45 6.45 -8.97
C THR A 54 8.22 7.42 -10.13
N GLU A 55 7.60 6.92 -11.19
CA GLU A 55 7.35 7.67 -12.43
C GLU A 55 5.87 8.06 -12.60
N ALA A 56 5.06 7.90 -11.55
CA ALA A 56 3.65 8.24 -11.56
C ALA A 56 3.35 9.57 -10.85
N HIS A 57 2.32 10.26 -11.32
CA HIS A 57 1.76 11.43 -10.65
C HIS A 57 0.26 11.26 -10.47
N LEU A 58 -0.24 11.30 -9.23
CA LEU A 58 -1.69 11.27 -8.96
C LEU A 58 -2.20 12.71 -8.93
N ALA A 59 -2.93 13.12 -9.96
CA ALA A 59 -3.32 14.51 -10.17
C ALA A 59 -4.65 14.89 -9.50
N CYS A 60 -5.43 13.92 -9.00
CA CYS A 60 -6.75 14.21 -8.42
C CYS A 60 -7.23 13.14 -7.42
N ALA A 61 -8.30 13.45 -6.70
CA ALA A 61 -8.92 12.53 -5.74
C ALA A 61 -9.45 11.23 -6.38
N ALA A 62 -9.84 11.26 -7.66
CA ALA A 62 -10.23 10.04 -8.37
C ALA A 62 -9.06 9.06 -8.51
N ALA A 63 -7.84 9.56 -8.70
CA ALA A 63 -6.64 8.74 -8.75
C ALA A 63 -6.34 8.04 -7.41
N LEU A 64 -6.59 8.71 -6.27
CA LEU A 64 -6.47 8.09 -4.95
C LEU A 64 -7.56 7.03 -4.71
N ARG A 65 -8.81 7.33 -5.08
CA ARG A 65 -9.91 6.37 -4.97
C ARG A 65 -9.68 5.10 -5.79
N ALA A 66 -9.00 5.23 -6.93
CA ALA A 66 -8.58 4.09 -7.74
C ALA A 66 -7.59 3.16 -7.03
N LEU A 67 -6.85 3.63 -6.02
CA LEU A 67 -6.02 2.80 -5.17
C LEU A 67 -6.84 2.15 -4.05
N ALA A 68 -7.76 2.90 -3.44
CA ALA A 68 -8.53 2.46 -2.27
C ALA A 68 -9.46 1.25 -2.55
N ALA A 69 -10.16 1.26 -3.70
CA ALA A 69 -11.12 0.22 -4.03
C ALA A 69 -10.51 -1.20 -4.06
N PRO A 70 -9.39 -1.45 -4.76
CA PRO A 70 -8.77 -2.77 -4.77
C PRO A 70 -8.04 -3.14 -3.46
N THR A 71 -7.56 -2.18 -2.67
CA THR A 71 -6.81 -2.47 -1.43
C THR A 71 -7.67 -2.79 -0.23
N GLY A 72 -8.96 -2.41 -0.24
CA GLY A 72 -9.90 -2.73 0.84
C GLY A 72 -10.07 -4.24 1.08
N ALA A 73 -9.96 -5.07 0.02
CA ALA A 73 -9.97 -6.52 0.16
C ALA A 73 -8.69 -7.04 0.82
N LEU A 74 -7.53 -6.47 0.47
CA LEU A 74 -6.25 -6.79 1.10
C LEU A 74 -6.26 -6.50 2.59
N ALA A 75 -6.78 -5.31 2.97
CA ALA A 75 -6.88 -4.88 4.35
C ALA A 75 -7.72 -5.86 5.20
N ARG A 76 -8.85 -6.34 4.66
CA ARG A 76 -9.71 -7.34 5.33
C ARG A 76 -9.00 -8.69 5.53
N ALA A 77 -8.04 -9.02 4.66
CA ALA A 77 -7.21 -10.21 4.79
C ALA A 77 -5.98 -9.99 5.69
N GLY A 78 -5.85 -8.84 6.36
CA GLY A 78 -4.69 -8.49 7.19
C GLY A 78 -3.41 -8.22 6.38
N ARG A 79 -3.53 -8.04 5.06
CA ARG A 79 -2.41 -7.79 4.15
C ARG A 79 -2.37 -6.31 3.76
N ALA A 80 -1.21 -5.84 3.32
CA ALA A 80 -1.03 -4.48 2.83
C ALA A 80 -0.39 -4.45 1.44
N LEU A 81 -0.81 -3.50 0.62
CA LEU A 81 -0.12 -3.09 -0.60
C LEU A 81 1.02 -2.16 -0.21
N HIS A 82 2.24 -2.54 -0.57
CA HIS A 82 3.42 -1.72 -0.34
C HIS A 82 3.61 -0.79 -1.55
N VAL A 83 3.61 0.52 -1.33
CA VAL A 83 3.75 1.57 -2.34
C VAL A 83 5.16 2.14 -2.27
N VAL A 84 5.90 2.08 -3.37
CA VAL A 84 7.32 2.46 -3.43
C VAL A 84 7.51 3.78 -4.17
N GLN A 85 8.39 4.62 -3.63
CA GLN A 85 8.80 5.90 -4.22
C GLN A 85 7.65 6.82 -4.66
N PRO A 86 6.56 6.97 -3.87
CA PRO A 86 5.62 8.04 -4.16
C PRO A 86 6.34 9.39 -4.03
N ARG A 87 6.10 10.30 -4.98
CA ARG A 87 6.53 11.70 -4.85
C ARG A 87 6.08 12.26 -3.50
N PRO A 88 6.83 13.20 -2.87
CA PRO A 88 6.51 13.69 -1.53
C PRO A 88 5.05 14.09 -1.33
N HIS A 89 4.48 14.84 -2.27
CA HIS A 89 3.06 15.23 -2.26
C HIS A 89 2.12 14.02 -2.27
N VAL A 90 2.39 13.01 -3.10
CA VAL A 90 1.58 11.78 -3.16
C VAL A 90 1.69 11.00 -1.85
N ARG A 91 2.87 10.97 -1.22
CA ARG A 91 3.07 10.31 0.08
C ARG A 91 2.25 10.98 1.18
N GLU A 92 2.29 12.31 1.24
CA GLU A 92 1.48 13.12 2.18
C GLU A 92 -0.01 12.84 1.97
N THR A 93 -0.46 12.91 0.72
CA THR A 93 -1.86 12.64 0.39
C THR A 93 -2.30 11.22 0.74
N LEU A 94 -1.44 10.21 0.57
CA LEU A 94 -1.72 8.83 0.98
C LEU A 94 -1.80 8.69 2.50
N ALA A 95 -0.93 9.38 3.23
CA ALA A 95 -0.94 9.39 4.69
C ALA A 95 -2.19 10.09 5.24
N GLU A 96 -2.56 11.25 4.67
CA GLU A 96 -3.78 11.98 5.02
C GLU A 96 -5.06 11.22 4.70
N ALA A 97 -5.08 10.51 3.57
CA ALA A 97 -6.24 9.71 3.17
C ALA A 97 -6.46 8.48 4.06
N GLY A 98 -5.45 8.06 4.84
CA GLY A 98 -5.57 6.97 5.80
C GLY A 98 -6.06 5.65 5.19
N LEU A 99 -5.68 5.39 3.93
CA LEU A 99 -6.25 4.28 3.17
C LEU A 99 -5.88 2.92 3.80
N PRO A 100 -6.87 2.13 4.25
CA PRO A 100 -6.59 0.86 4.90
C PRO A 100 -5.93 -0.11 3.90
N GLY A 101 -4.90 -0.80 4.37
CA GLY A 101 -4.16 -1.77 3.55
C GLY A 101 -3.17 -1.14 2.57
N ILE A 102 -2.76 0.13 2.75
CA ILE A 102 -1.67 0.75 1.99
C ILE A 102 -0.53 1.14 2.93
N ARG A 103 0.71 0.83 2.53
CA ARG A 103 1.94 1.27 3.22
C ARG A 103 2.88 1.94 2.24
N ALA A 104 3.13 3.23 2.42
CA ALA A 104 4.06 3.98 1.58
C ALA A 104 5.50 3.87 2.11
N HIS A 105 6.44 3.60 1.21
CA HIS A 105 7.87 3.44 1.49
C HIS A 105 8.67 4.42 0.63
N ALA A 106 9.77 4.91 1.18
CA ALA A 106 10.63 5.85 0.48
C ALA A 106 11.33 5.21 -0.72
N ASP A 107 11.61 3.91 -0.67
CA ASP A 107 12.31 3.16 -1.70
C ASP A 107 11.96 1.66 -1.67
N LEU A 108 12.43 0.92 -2.68
CA LEU A 108 12.18 -0.52 -2.80
C LEU A 108 12.82 -1.30 -1.64
N THR A 109 14.01 -0.89 -1.20
CA THR A 109 14.76 -1.57 -0.14
C THR A 109 14.01 -1.51 1.19
N THR A 110 13.43 -0.36 1.53
CA THR A 110 12.58 -0.18 2.72
C THR A 110 11.30 -1.00 2.64
N ALA A 111 10.68 -1.09 1.45
CA ALA A 111 9.50 -1.93 1.26
C ALA A 111 9.80 -3.42 1.44
N LEU A 112 10.92 -3.91 0.88
CA LEU A 112 11.34 -5.31 1.03
C LEU A 112 11.68 -5.65 2.47
N ARG A 113 12.40 -4.76 3.18
CA ARG A 113 12.69 -4.96 4.61
C ARG A 113 11.42 -5.08 5.46
N ALA A 114 10.40 -4.29 5.15
CA ALA A 114 9.11 -4.36 5.84
C ALA A 114 8.38 -5.69 5.59
N LEU A 115 8.53 -6.26 4.39
CA LEU A 115 8.01 -7.59 4.06
C LEU A 115 8.74 -8.69 4.84
N ASP A 116 10.08 -8.64 4.89
CA ASP A 116 10.89 -9.60 5.63
C ASP A 116 10.65 -9.56 7.14
N SER A 117 10.36 -8.38 7.68
CA SER A 117 10.14 -8.18 9.12
C SER A 117 8.75 -8.62 9.59
N GLY A 118 7.86 -9.01 8.66
CA GLY A 118 6.46 -9.36 8.99
C GLY A 118 5.71 -8.22 9.68
N GLU A 119 6.14 -6.97 9.47
CA GLU A 119 5.77 -5.87 10.35
C GLU A 119 4.30 -5.46 10.13
N THR A 120 3.47 -6.01 11.01
CA THR A 120 2.22 -5.40 11.45
C THR A 120 2.64 -4.03 12.03
N PRO A 121 2.00 -2.90 11.68
CA PRO A 121 2.44 -1.63 12.22
C PRO A 121 2.31 -1.70 13.75
N PRO A 122 3.04 -0.87 14.52
CA PRO A 122 2.68 -0.69 15.91
C PRO A 122 1.23 -0.24 15.94
N THR A 123 0.33 -1.12 16.40
CA THR A 123 -0.91 -0.68 17.02
C THR A 123 -0.46 0.33 18.06
N GLU A 124 -0.97 1.55 17.94
CA GLU A 124 -0.65 2.66 18.84
C GLU A 124 -0.56 2.15 20.28
N PRO A 125 0.47 2.55 21.05
CA PRO A 125 0.68 2.03 22.39
C PRO A 125 -0.60 2.23 23.18
N GLY A 126 -1.18 1.09 23.58
CA GLY A 126 -2.37 1.05 24.38
C GLY A 126 -2.23 2.03 25.54
N THR A 127 -3.17 2.96 25.60
CA THR A 127 -3.49 3.70 26.82
C THR A 127 -3.51 2.69 27.96
N VAL A 128 -2.51 2.79 28.82
CA VAL A 128 -2.30 1.94 29.99
C VAL A 128 -3.60 1.90 30.80
N PRO A 129 -4.07 0.73 31.26
CA PRO A 129 -5.23 0.66 32.14
C PRO A 129 -4.87 1.30 33.48
N THR A 130 -5.36 2.51 33.73
CA THR A 130 -5.37 3.10 35.08
C THR A 130 -6.43 2.37 35.89
N ALA A 131 -6.01 1.34 36.62
CA ALA A 131 -6.73 0.84 37.77
C ALA A 131 -6.38 1.73 38.98
N PRO A 132 -7.35 2.35 39.67
CA PRO A 132 -7.08 2.84 41.01
C PRO A 132 -7.03 1.66 41.99
N ARG A 133 -5.89 1.51 42.67
CA ARG A 133 -5.70 0.63 43.83
C ARG A 133 -6.62 1.04 44.99
N PRO A 134 -7.00 0.10 45.87
CA PRO A 134 -7.91 0.35 46.97
C PRO A 134 -7.21 1.09 48.12
N THR A 135 -7.89 2.07 48.71
CA THR A 135 -7.51 2.63 50.01
C THR A 135 -8.58 2.31 51.04
N HIS A 136 -8.15 1.59 52.06
CA HIS A 136 -8.81 1.35 53.34
C HIS A 136 -9.61 2.55 53.85
N ARG A 137 -10.84 2.30 54.28
CA ARG A 137 -11.33 2.79 55.57
C ARG A 137 -12.43 1.89 56.12
#